data_AF-A0A1W9UFJ1-F1
#
_entry.id   AF-A0A1W9UFJ1-F1
#
_cell.length_a   1.000
_cell.length_b   1.000
_cell.length_c   1.000
_cell.angle_alpha   90.00
_cell.angle_beta   90.00
_cell.angle_gamma   90.00
#
_symmetry.space_group_name_H-M   'P 1'
#
loop_
_entity.id
_entity.type
_entity.pdbx_description
1 polymer ?
#
loop_
_entity_poly.entity_id
_entity_poly.type
_entity_poly.pdbx_seq_one_letter_code
_entity_poly.pdbx_strand_id
1 'polypeptide(L)' 'MAKPRKKASAKDLQPVESLAVDLSIPPWELAGMMRAAGWAEGKQVTADEFADALQRFRSRRVGGGKI' A
#
# COMPACT_ATOMS: atom_id res chain seq x y z
N MET A 1 17.50 -17.10 7.18
CA MET A 1 16.64 -16.36 8.14
C MET A 1 15.20 -16.47 7.67
N ALA A 2 14.42 -17.41 8.21
CA ALA A 2 13.01 -17.58 7.85
C ALA A 2 12.15 -16.68 8.74
N LYS A 3 11.40 -15.75 8.15
CA LYS A 3 10.45 -14.88 8.86
C LYS A 3 9.09 -15.61 8.88
N PRO A 4 8.59 -16.12 10.02
CA PRO A 4 7.34 -16.86 10.05
C PRO A 4 6.18 -15.86 9.91
N ARG A 5 5.43 -15.94 8.80
CA ARG A 5 4.24 -15.10 8.60
C ARG A 5 3.03 -15.79 9.22
N LYS A 6 2.57 -15.19 10.31
CA LYS A 6 1.47 -15.61 11.19
C LYS A 6 0.12 -15.38 10.48
N LYS A 7 -0.76 -16.39 10.51
CA LYS A 7 -2.07 -16.39 9.84
C LYS A 7 -3.04 -15.39 10.50
N ALA A 8 -3.70 -14.56 9.70
CA ALA A 8 -4.97 -13.94 10.05
C ALA A 8 -5.96 -14.20 8.90
N SER A 9 -7.13 -14.72 9.24
CA SER A 9 -8.04 -15.37 8.31
C SER A 9 -8.97 -14.39 7.56
N ALA A 10 -9.27 -14.77 6.31
CA ALA A 10 -10.46 -14.50 5.48
C ALA A 10 -10.46 -13.34 4.46
N LYS A 11 -9.42 -12.51 4.36
CA LYS A 11 -9.09 -11.76 3.13
C LYS A 11 -7.58 -11.77 2.99
N ASP A 12 -7.07 -12.34 1.91
CA ASP A 12 -5.64 -12.64 1.70
C ASP A 12 -4.75 -11.43 2.02
N LEU A 13 -4.06 -11.47 3.16
CA LEU A 13 -3.11 -10.44 3.57
C LEU A 13 -1.83 -10.64 2.77
N GLN A 14 -1.70 -9.86 1.71
CA GLN A 14 -0.56 -9.91 0.81
C GLN A 14 0.44 -8.79 1.14
N PRO A 15 1.74 -9.01 0.88
CA PRO A 15 2.71 -7.93 0.96
C PRO A 15 2.31 -6.81 0.00
N VAL A 16 2.39 -5.57 0.45
CA VAL A 16 2.12 -4.38 -0.38
C VAL A 16 2.96 -4.35 -1.66
N GLU A 17 4.17 -4.92 -1.63
CA GLU A 17 5.05 -5.07 -2.80
C GLU A 17 4.48 -6.04 -3.84
N SER A 18 3.91 -7.16 -3.39
CA SER A 18 3.25 -8.12 -4.29
C SER A 18 1.99 -7.53 -4.90
N LEU A 19 1.20 -6.79 -4.12
CA LEU A 19 0.02 -6.08 -4.62
C LEU A 19 0.39 -4.97 -5.61
N ALA A 20 1.50 -4.27 -5.38
CA ALA A 20 2.01 -3.27 -6.30
C ALA A 20 2.44 -3.90 -7.64
N VAL A 21 3.10 -5.06 -7.62
CA VAL A 21 3.46 -5.79 -8.85
C VAL A 21 2.22 -6.24 -9.62
N ASP A 22 1.24 -6.81 -8.93
CA ASP A 22 -0.03 -7.29 -9.52
C ASP A 22 -0.79 -6.14 -10.22
N LEU A 23 -0.83 -4.98 -9.55
CA LEU A 23 -1.49 -3.77 -10.05
C LEU A 23 -0.59 -2.91 -10.96
N SER A 24 0.61 -3.39 -11.32
CA SER A 24 1.62 -2.66 -12.11
C SER A 24 1.90 -1.24 -11.60
N ILE A 25 1.93 -1.09 -10.28
CA ILE A 25 2.20 0.17 -9.60
C ILE A 25 3.72 0.41 -9.61
N PRO A 26 4.17 1.57 -10.10
CA PRO A 26 5.59 1.85 -10.15
C PRO A 26 6.18 2.04 -8.73
N PRO A 27 7.48 1.73 -8.52
CA PRO A 27 8.10 1.79 -7.20
C PRO A 27 7.99 3.15 -6.51
N TRP A 28 8.01 4.25 -7.27
CA TRP A 28 7.85 5.60 -6.73
C TRP A 28 6.44 5.85 -6.17
N GLU A 29 5.40 5.27 -6.80
CA GLU A 29 4.00 5.41 -6.36
C GLU A 29 3.77 4.56 -5.11
N LEU A 30 4.32 3.33 -5.09
CA LEU A 30 4.32 2.48 -3.91
C LEU A 30 4.99 3.15 -2.71
N ALA A 31 6.19 3.72 -2.90
CA ALA A 31 6.92 4.41 -1.83
C ALA A 31 6.17 5.66 -1.33
N GLY A 32 5.57 6.43 -2.24
CA GLY A 32 4.75 7.59 -1.90
C GLY A 32 3.51 7.21 -1.09
N MET A 33 2.81 6.16 -1.53
CA MET A 33 1.65 5.62 -0.83
C MET A 33 2.03 5.05 0.55
N MET A 34 3.10 4.25 0.66
CA MET A 34 3.62 3.74 1.93
C MET A 34 3.87 4.88 2.92
N ARG A 35 4.52 5.96 2.46
CA ARG A 35 4.79 7.13 3.31
C ARG A 35 3.51 7.88 3.68
N ALA A 36 2.55 8.01 2.77
CA ALA A 36 1.27 8.67 3.02
C ALA A 36 0.38 7.89 4.00
N ALA A 37 0.41 6.56 3.93
CA ALA A 37 -0.33 5.65 4.80
C ALA A 37 0.43 5.30 6.09
N GLY A 38 1.70 5.72 6.24
CA GLY A 38 2.54 5.38 7.39
C GLY A 38 2.92 3.89 7.45
N TRP A 39 2.99 3.22 6.31
CA TRP A 39 3.32 1.81 6.22
C TRP A 39 4.83 1.59 6.20
N ALA A 40 5.28 0.60 6.97
CA ALA A 40 6.65 0.12 6.95
C ALA A 40 6.88 -0.85 5.78
N GLU A 41 8.14 -1.04 5.41
CA GLU A 41 8.54 -2.07 4.45
C GLU A 41 8.10 -3.46 4.89
N GLY A 42 7.62 -4.27 3.94
CA GLY A 42 7.09 -5.60 4.20
C GLY A 42 5.75 -5.61 4.95
N LYS A 43 5.04 -4.47 5.05
CA LYS A 43 3.65 -4.42 5.53
C LYS A 43 2.79 -5.36 4.68
N GLN A 44 1.90 -6.09 5.35
CA GLN A 44 0.90 -6.91 4.70
C GLN A 44 -0.46 -6.28 4.91
N VAL A 45 -1.21 -6.12 3.82
CA VAL A 45 -2.55 -5.53 3.79
C VAL A 45 -3.41 -6.36 2.85
N THR A 46 -4.73 -6.16 2.93
CA THR A 46 -5.64 -6.77 1.96
C THR A 46 -5.64 -5.96 0.67
N ALA A 47 -6.04 -6.57 -0.46
CA ALA A 47 -6.18 -5.85 -1.73
C ALA A 47 -7.13 -4.65 -1.63
N ASP A 48 -8.19 -4.77 -0.83
CA ASP A 48 -9.16 -3.68 -0.57
C ASP A 48 -8.53 -2.51 0.19
N GLU A 49 -7.78 -2.81 1.27
CA GLU A 49 -7.05 -1.80 2.04
C GLU A 49 -5.94 -1.13 1.21
N PHE A 50 -5.28 -1.89 0.33
CA PHE A 50 -4.31 -1.35 -0.62
C PHE A 50 -4.99 -0.40 -1.63
N ALA A 51 -6.11 -0.80 -2.21
CA ALA A 51 -6.84 0.01 -3.19
C ALA A 51 -7.40 1.29 -2.56
N ASP A 52 -7.95 1.23 -1.35
CA ASP A 52 -8.43 2.40 -0.60
C ASP A 52 -7.27 3.35 -0.25
N ALA A 53 -6.12 2.83 0.22
CA ALA A 53 -4.94 3.65 0.48
C ALA A 53 -4.39 4.30 -0.80
N LEU A 54 -4.37 3.57 -1.91
CA LEU A 54 -3.95 4.08 -3.22
C LEU A 54 -4.94 5.14 -3.73
N GLN A 55 -6.24 4.93 -3.59
CA GLN A 55 -7.26 5.91 -3.95
C GLN A 55 -7.12 7.17 -3.10
N ARG A 56 -6.92 7.06 -1.79
CA ARG A 56 -6.67 8.19 -0.90
C ARG A 56 -5.39 8.93 -1.24
N PHE A 57 -4.33 8.20 -1.61
CA PHE A 57 -3.06 8.79 -2.06
C PHE A 57 -3.24 9.59 -3.35
N ARG A 58 -3.93 9.03 -4.36
CA ARG A 58 -4.22 9.69 -5.64
C ARG A 58 -5.25 10.81 -5.53
N SER A 59 -6.23 10.67 -4.63
CA SER A 59 -7.28 11.66 -4.36
C SER A 59 -6.78 12.80 -3.47
N ARG A 60 -5.66 12.62 -2.76
CA ARG A 60 -4.97 13.70 -2.05
C ARG A 60 -4.60 14.77 -3.08
N ARG A 61 -5.30 15.90 -3.05
CA ARG A 61 -4.93 17.09 -3.85
C ARG A 61 -3.51 17.50 -3.48
N VAL A 62 -2.54 17.08 -4.27
CA VAL A 62 -1.17 17.65 -4.28
C VAL A 62 -1.14 19.07 -4.90
N GLY A 63 -2.31 19.67 -5.18
CA GLY A 63 -2.46 20.98 -5.81
C GLY A 63 -3.70 21.76 -5.36
N GLY A 64 -4.00 21.78 -4.06
CA GLY A 64 -4.95 22.74 -3.48
C GLY A 64 -4.18 23.92 -2.92
N GLY A 65 -3.75 24.83 -3.80
CA GLY A 65 -2.97 26.02 -3.42
C GLY A 65 -3.59 26.76 -2.22
N LYS A 66 -2.76 27.02 -1.22
CA LYS A 66 -3.00 28.15 -0.33
C LYS A 66 -2.48 29.38 -1.07
N ILE A 67 -3.43 30.12 -1.66
CA ILE A 67 -3.36 31.58 -1.80
C ILE A 67 -3.26 32.19 -0.40
#